data_AF-A0AAU5N6K5-F1
#
_entry.id   AF-A0AAU5N6K5-F1
#
_cell.length_a   1.000
_cell.length_b   1.000
_cell.length_c   1.000
_cell.angle_alpha   90.00
_cell.angle_beta   90.00
_cell.angle_gamma   90.00
#
_symmetry.space_group_name_H-M   'P 1'
#
loop_
_entity.id
_entity.type
_entity.pdbx_description
1 polymer ?
#
loop_
_entity_poly.entity_id
_entity_poly.type
_entity_poly.pdbx_seq_one_letter_code
_entity_poly.pdbx_strand_id
1 'polypeptide(L)'
;MRADVRQVADGTYLVHGSNTNWVILTDGDAVTLIDTGYPGDRGLVLDSLASVGSSPEAVTAVLVTHAHNDHLGSAEHLRTAYGVPVYLHEAEVPHARRDFLQQVSVGEVLRNAWRPGVLPWMVHALRSGGTEQHPVTAPEAFPVAEGPLDLPGRPVPVHTPGHTDGHTVYHLPERGILVSGDALVSGHPTSRLRGPQLLPDMFHHEKARAVASLDVIAGLTGELLLPGHGPLHQGPVRAAAEQARERAV
;
A
#
# COMPACT_ATOMS: atom_id res chain seq x y z
N MET A 1 11.79 15.03 8.91
CA MET A 1 12.61 14.16 8.02
C MET A 1 12.22 14.50 6.60
N ARG A 2 13.13 14.37 5.63
CA ARG A 2 12.75 14.41 4.20
C ARG A 2 12.31 13.01 3.79
N ALA A 3 11.37 12.90 2.86
CA ALA A 3 10.96 11.63 2.28
C ALA A 3 12.15 10.96 1.57
N ASP A 4 12.35 9.65 1.78
CA ASP A 4 13.32 8.86 1.02
C ASP A 4 12.66 8.43 -0.30
N VAL A 5 12.99 9.12 -1.38
CA VAL A 5 12.38 8.92 -2.70
C VAL A 5 13.40 8.27 -3.64
N ARG A 6 13.04 7.10 -4.17
CA ARG A 6 13.86 6.34 -5.10
C ARG A 6 13.14 6.19 -6.43
N GLN A 7 13.71 6.72 -7.49
CA GLN A 7 13.28 6.40 -8.85
C GLN A 7 13.65 4.94 -9.16
N VAL A 8 12.67 4.13 -9.55
CA VAL A 8 12.85 2.70 -9.86
C VAL A 8 12.68 2.38 -11.34
N ALA A 9 11.95 3.24 -12.05
CA ALA A 9 11.84 3.26 -13.51
C ALA A 9 11.52 4.71 -13.95
N ASP A 10 11.57 4.96 -15.26
CA ASP A 10 11.20 6.27 -15.81
C ASP A 10 9.80 6.67 -15.34
N GLY A 11 9.62 7.82 -14.71
CA GLY A 11 8.33 8.25 -14.14
C GLY A 11 7.71 7.32 -13.08
N THR A 12 8.49 6.46 -12.41
CA THR A 12 8.01 5.65 -11.27
C THR A 12 8.95 5.76 -10.09
N TYR A 13 8.40 6.15 -8.94
CA TYR A 13 9.16 6.40 -7.72
C TYR A 13 8.57 5.63 -6.56
N LEU A 14 9.41 4.87 -5.85
CA LEU A 14 9.08 4.30 -4.55
C LEU A 14 9.47 5.31 -3.48
N VAL A 15 8.55 5.59 -2.57
CA VAL A 15 8.79 6.44 -1.42
C VAL A 15 8.74 5.60 -0.16
N HIS A 16 9.82 5.61 0.63
CA HIS A 16 9.79 5.03 1.96
C HIS A 16 9.31 6.10 2.95
N GLY A 17 8.12 5.87 3.50
CA GLY A 17 7.54 6.68 4.56
C GLY A 17 8.13 6.35 5.93
N SER A 18 7.36 6.66 6.97
CA SER A 18 7.82 6.43 8.34
C SER A 18 7.84 4.96 8.74
N ASN A 19 6.92 4.16 8.20
CA ASN A 19 6.88 2.69 8.30
C ASN A 19 6.25 2.02 7.08
N THR A 20 5.46 2.76 6.30
CA THR A 20 4.75 2.28 5.11
C THR A 20 5.23 3.04 3.88
N ASN A 21 5.24 2.37 2.73
CA ASN A 21 5.64 2.94 1.46
C ASN A 21 4.44 3.44 0.65
N TRP A 22 4.69 4.36 -0.26
CA TRP A 22 3.77 4.72 -1.34
C TRP A 22 4.52 4.86 -2.66
N VAL A 23 3.78 4.90 -3.76
CA VAL A 23 4.35 5.00 -5.11
C VAL A 23 3.84 6.24 -5.81
N ILE A 24 4.73 6.95 -6.49
CA ILE A 24 4.41 8.07 -7.37
C ILE A 24 4.60 7.62 -8.81
N LEU A 25 3.56 7.75 -9.62
CA LEU A 25 3.58 7.53 -11.07
C LEU A 25 3.38 8.86 -11.77
N THR A 26 4.29 9.22 -12.67
CA THR A 26 4.24 10.49 -13.40
C THR A 26 4.11 10.23 -14.90
N ASP A 27 3.31 11.04 -15.58
CA ASP A 27 3.23 11.11 -17.04
C ASP A 27 3.04 12.58 -17.45
N GLY A 28 4.09 13.19 -18.00
CA GLY A 28 4.16 14.64 -18.15
C GLY A 28 3.95 15.36 -16.80
N ASP A 29 2.98 16.28 -16.77
CA ASP A 29 2.62 17.03 -15.56
C ASP A 29 1.59 16.31 -14.67
N ALA A 30 1.07 15.16 -15.09
CA ALA A 30 0.03 14.42 -14.36
C ALA A 30 0.64 13.37 -13.42
N VAL A 31 0.03 13.19 -12.24
CA VAL A 31 0.50 12.24 -11.22
C VAL A 31 -0.61 11.31 -10.72
N THR A 32 -0.27 10.04 -10.57
CA THR A 32 -1.04 9.09 -9.76
C THR A 32 -0.24 8.69 -8.52
N LEU A 33 -0.88 8.77 -7.36
CA LEU A 33 -0.35 8.23 -6.11
C LEU A 33 -0.96 6.84 -5.86
N ILE A 34 -0.14 5.87 -5.45
CA ILE A 34 -0.61 4.60 -4.91
C ILE A 34 -0.24 4.55 -3.43
N ASP A 35 -1.25 4.52 -2.57
CA ASP A 35 -1.18 4.72 -1.13
C ASP A 35 -0.64 6.11 -0.70
N THR A 36 -0.78 6.44 0.58
CA THR A 36 -0.54 7.78 1.14
C THR A 36 -0.03 7.78 2.58
N GLY A 37 0.52 6.65 3.05
CA GLY A 37 1.14 6.53 4.37
C GLY A 37 0.17 6.70 5.54
N TYR A 38 0.73 6.90 6.74
CA TYR A 38 -0.04 7.25 7.95
C TYR A 38 -0.60 8.68 7.90
N PRO A 39 -1.59 9.05 8.73
CA PRO A 39 -2.04 10.43 8.86
C PRO A 39 -0.90 11.40 9.22
N GLY A 40 0.05 10.95 10.04
CA GLY A 40 1.27 11.69 10.39
C GLY A 40 2.28 11.84 9.25
N ASP A 41 2.16 11.04 8.18
CA ASP A 41 3.06 11.09 7.01
C ASP A 41 2.65 12.16 5.99
N ARG A 42 1.56 12.92 6.21
CA ARG A 42 1.10 13.95 5.28
C ARG A 42 2.21 14.87 4.78
N GLY A 43 3.06 15.36 5.68
CA GLY A 43 4.19 16.19 5.29
C GLY A 43 5.16 15.47 4.36
N LEU A 44 5.45 14.19 4.62
CA LEU A 44 6.31 13.37 3.78
C LEU A 44 5.68 13.09 2.41
N VAL A 45 4.36 12.90 2.33
CA VAL A 45 3.66 12.74 1.05
C VAL A 45 3.82 13.99 0.19
N LEU A 46 3.56 15.18 0.75
CA LEU A 46 3.71 16.45 0.02
C LEU A 46 5.17 16.72 -0.36
N ASP A 47 6.11 16.47 0.56
CA ASP A 47 7.55 16.60 0.30
C ASP A 47 8.02 15.64 -0.80
N SER A 48 7.46 14.42 -0.86
CA SER A 48 7.81 13.43 -1.88
C SER A 48 7.36 13.85 -3.29
N LEU A 49 6.17 14.44 -3.42
CA LEU A 49 5.72 15.04 -4.69
C LEU A 49 6.64 16.17 -5.15
N ALA A 50 6.99 17.07 -4.23
CA ALA A 50 7.93 18.15 -4.52
C ALA A 50 9.32 17.63 -4.94
N SER A 51 9.79 16.53 -4.33
CA SER A 51 11.10 15.96 -4.64
C SER A 51 11.22 15.39 -6.05
N VAL A 52 10.11 14.99 -6.66
CA VAL A 52 10.04 14.51 -8.05
C VAL A 52 9.65 15.62 -9.03
N GLY A 53 9.66 16.89 -8.58
CA GLY A 53 9.32 18.05 -9.40
C GLY A 53 7.83 18.23 -9.65
N SER A 54 6.97 17.60 -8.84
CA SER A 54 5.51 17.67 -8.95
C SER A 54 4.89 18.43 -7.76
N SER A 55 3.57 18.51 -7.72
CA SER A 55 2.82 19.14 -6.66
C SER A 55 1.51 18.39 -6.38
N PRO A 56 0.84 18.65 -5.24
CA PRO A 56 -0.45 18.02 -4.93
C PRO A 56 -1.54 18.34 -5.96
N GLU A 57 -1.49 19.51 -6.60
CA GLU A 57 -2.42 19.94 -7.66
C GLU A 57 -2.26 19.14 -8.95
N ALA A 58 -1.10 18.54 -9.18
CA ALA A 58 -0.82 17.68 -10.32
C ALA A 58 -1.37 16.24 -10.14
N VAL A 59 -1.80 15.89 -8.93
CA VAL A 59 -2.31 14.54 -8.63
C VAL A 59 -3.71 14.39 -9.24
N THR A 60 -3.81 13.52 -10.25
CA THR A 60 -5.08 13.23 -10.94
C THR A 60 -5.92 12.22 -10.19
N ALA A 61 -5.30 11.31 -9.43
CA ALA A 61 -5.98 10.36 -8.58
C ALA A 61 -5.05 9.78 -7.50
N VAL A 62 -5.66 9.37 -6.39
CA VAL A 62 -5.06 8.45 -5.41
C VAL A 62 -5.69 7.07 -5.60
N LEU A 63 -4.86 6.05 -5.79
CA LEU A 63 -5.24 4.65 -5.74
C LEU A 63 -4.84 4.11 -4.36
N VAL A 64 -5.74 3.42 -3.67
CA VAL A 64 -5.45 2.80 -2.38
C VAL A 64 -5.43 1.27 -2.54
N THR A 65 -4.39 0.62 -2.03
CA THR A 65 -4.27 -0.85 -2.07
C THR A 65 -5.29 -1.50 -1.14
N HIS A 66 -5.43 -0.98 0.08
CA HIS A 66 -6.42 -1.37 1.07
C HIS A 66 -6.60 -0.30 2.14
N ALA A 67 -7.72 -0.33 2.86
CA ALA A 67 -8.13 0.75 3.74
C ALA A 67 -7.61 0.63 5.20
N HIS A 68 -6.35 0.26 5.40
CA HIS A 68 -5.67 0.44 6.69
C HIS A 68 -5.14 1.86 6.87
N ASN A 69 -5.07 2.32 8.12
CA ASN A 69 -4.70 3.70 8.45
C ASN A 69 -3.37 4.15 7.88
N ASP A 70 -2.44 3.22 7.67
CA ASP A 70 -1.11 3.48 7.19
C ASP A 70 -0.96 3.47 5.67
N HIS A 71 -2.04 3.21 4.94
CA HIS A 71 -2.08 3.24 3.48
C HIS A 71 -2.94 4.39 2.94
N LEU A 72 -3.98 4.84 3.66
CA LEU A 72 -4.87 5.92 3.22
C LEU A 72 -4.78 7.21 4.07
N GLY A 73 -3.80 7.32 4.96
CA GLY A 73 -3.75 8.35 6.00
C GLY A 73 -3.77 9.79 5.50
N SER A 74 -3.29 10.05 4.27
CA SER A 74 -3.35 11.39 3.66
C SER A 74 -4.40 11.51 2.54
N ALA A 75 -5.14 10.45 2.22
CA ALA A 75 -6.09 10.43 1.11
C ALA A 75 -7.24 11.44 1.28
N GLU A 76 -7.85 11.53 2.46
CA GLU A 76 -8.95 12.50 2.70
C GLU A 76 -8.45 13.95 2.65
N HIS A 77 -7.20 14.20 3.06
CA HIS A 77 -6.60 15.53 2.92
C HIS A 77 -6.41 15.90 1.45
N LEU A 78 -5.88 14.99 0.63
CA LEU A 78 -5.73 15.21 -0.81
C LEU A 78 -7.09 15.46 -1.48
N ARG A 79 -8.11 14.70 -1.11
CA ARG A 79 -9.48 14.86 -1.61
C ARG A 79 -10.09 16.21 -1.24
N THR A 80 -10.00 16.61 0.03
CA THR A 80 -10.65 17.84 0.52
C THR A 80 -9.91 19.11 0.14
N ALA A 81 -8.57 19.11 0.20
CA ALA A 81 -7.76 20.29 -0.03
C ALA A 81 -7.47 20.53 -1.51
N TYR A 82 -7.39 19.47 -2.33
CA TYR A 82 -6.96 19.56 -3.73
C TYR A 82 -7.98 18.97 -4.72
N GLY A 83 -9.12 18.44 -4.24
CA GLY A 83 -10.16 17.89 -5.10
C GLY A 83 -9.78 16.57 -5.77
N VAL A 84 -8.75 15.88 -5.26
CA VAL A 84 -8.21 14.65 -5.86
C VAL A 84 -9.16 13.47 -5.60
N PRO A 85 -9.63 12.74 -6.63
CA PRO A 85 -10.43 11.54 -6.43
C PRO A 85 -9.61 10.42 -5.79
N VAL A 86 -10.27 9.62 -4.94
CA VAL A 86 -9.67 8.48 -4.24
C VAL A 86 -10.38 7.21 -4.70
N TYR A 87 -9.63 6.34 -5.37
CA TYR A 87 -10.13 5.07 -5.90
C TYR A 87 -9.56 3.87 -5.15
N LEU A 88 -10.38 2.84 -5.05
CA LEU A 88 -10.09 1.59 -4.36
C LEU A 88 -11.06 0.51 -4.82
N HIS A 89 -10.84 -0.73 -4.40
CA HIS A 89 -11.76 -1.82 -4.72
C HIS A 89 -13.13 -1.58 -4.08
N GLU A 90 -14.22 -2.04 -4.71
CA GLU A 90 -15.58 -1.80 -4.20
C GLU A 90 -15.78 -2.28 -2.74
N ALA A 91 -15.14 -3.40 -2.37
CA ALA A 91 -15.18 -3.93 -1.01
C ALA A 91 -14.41 -3.08 0.02
N GLU A 92 -13.44 -2.25 -0.42
CA GLU A 92 -12.76 -1.29 0.45
C GLU A 92 -13.53 0.03 0.63
N VAL A 93 -14.54 0.33 -0.20
CA VAL A 93 -15.31 1.61 -0.11
C VAL A 93 -15.94 1.80 1.29
N PRO A 94 -16.75 0.85 1.80
CA PRO A 94 -17.26 0.93 3.17
C PRO A 94 -16.14 0.90 4.22
N HIS A 95 -15.04 0.20 3.96
CA HIS A 95 -13.90 0.15 4.88
C HIS A 95 -13.20 1.50 5.01
N ALA A 96 -12.94 2.20 3.89
CA ALA A 96 -12.35 3.52 3.84
C ALA A 96 -13.23 4.60 4.49
N ARG A 97 -14.56 4.46 4.37
CA ARG A 97 -15.55 5.28 5.09
C ARG A 97 -15.66 4.97 6.58
N ARG A 98 -15.06 3.86 7.02
CA ARG A 98 -15.12 3.33 8.40
C ARG A 98 -16.51 2.84 8.79
N ASP A 99 -17.29 2.38 7.82
CA ASP A 99 -18.56 1.69 8.05
C ASP A 99 -18.32 0.34 8.77
N PHE A 100 -17.16 -0.27 8.51
CA PHE A 100 -16.56 -1.33 9.32
C PHE A 100 -15.04 -1.13 9.42
N LEU A 101 -14.37 -1.95 10.24
CA LEU A 101 -12.92 -1.96 10.37
C LEU A 101 -12.36 -3.39 10.31
N GLN A 102 -11.53 -3.66 9.31
CA GLN A 102 -10.69 -4.86 9.24
C GLN A 102 -9.26 -4.46 9.57
N GLN A 103 -9.00 -4.08 10.82
CA GLN A 103 -7.67 -3.65 11.28
C GLN A 103 -7.31 -4.43 12.55
N VAL A 104 -6.01 -4.58 12.81
CA VAL A 104 -5.55 -5.23 14.05
C VAL A 104 -6.16 -4.54 15.28
N SER A 105 -6.81 -5.31 16.13
CA SER A 105 -7.42 -4.79 17.35
C SER A 105 -6.39 -4.57 18.45
N VAL A 106 -6.68 -3.68 19.40
CA VAL A 106 -5.84 -3.45 20.59
C VAL A 106 -5.59 -4.76 21.35
N GLY A 107 -6.60 -5.64 21.46
CA GLY A 107 -6.47 -6.93 22.12
C GLY A 107 -5.50 -7.88 21.41
N GLU A 108 -5.47 -7.87 20.08
CA GLU A 108 -4.53 -8.66 19.28
C GLU A 108 -3.10 -8.14 19.39
N VAL A 109 -2.92 -6.82 19.37
CA VAL A 109 -1.61 -6.19 19.60
C VAL A 109 -1.07 -6.58 20.98
N LEU A 110 -1.89 -6.47 22.04
CA LEU A 110 -1.51 -6.85 23.40
C LEU A 110 -1.14 -8.33 23.50
N ARG A 111 -1.92 -9.22 22.86
CA ARG A 111 -1.62 -10.66 22.83
C ARG A 111 -0.28 -10.99 22.17
N ASN A 112 0.17 -10.13 21.25
CA ASN A 112 1.42 -10.27 20.52
C ASN A 112 2.55 -9.36 21.05
N ALA A 113 2.33 -8.63 22.15
CA ALA A 113 3.29 -7.65 22.68
C ALA A 113 4.64 -8.27 23.10
N TRP A 114 4.65 -9.58 23.39
CA TRP A 114 5.87 -10.33 23.70
C TRP A 114 6.77 -10.57 22.48
N ARG A 115 6.24 -10.42 21.25
CA ARG A 115 7.01 -10.59 20.02
C ARG A 115 7.94 -9.39 19.82
N PRO A 116 9.23 -9.62 19.52
CA PRO A 116 10.17 -8.55 19.21
C PRO A 116 9.67 -7.65 18.09
N GLY A 117 9.84 -6.33 18.25
CA GLY A 117 9.43 -5.33 17.25
C GLY A 117 8.00 -4.82 17.41
N VAL A 118 7.09 -5.57 18.05
CA VAL A 118 5.68 -5.15 18.22
C VAL A 118 5.55 -3.90 19.10
N LEU A 119 6.24 -3.83 20.23
CA LEU A 119 6.17 -2.64 21.10
C LEU A 119 6.72 -1.37 20.43
N PRO A 120 7.93 -1.37 19.82
CA PRO A 120 8.40 -0.22 19.05
C PRO A 120 7.47 0.18 17.91
N TRP A 121 6.96 -0.80 17.15
CA TRP A 121 6.00 -0.57 16.08
C TRP A 121 4.70 0.06 16.59
N MET A 122 4.14 -0.43 17.69
CA MET A 122 2.93 0.12 18.31
C MET A 122 3.13 1.58 18.74
N VAL A 123 4.27 1.90 19.36
CA VAL A 123 4.61 3.28 19.74
C VAL A 123 4.71 4.18 18.52
N HIS A 124 5.28 3.68 17.42
CA HIS A 124 5.35 4.41 16.15
C HIS A 124 3.97 4.66 15.55
N ALA A 125 3.15 3.62 15.45
CA ALA A 125 1.79 3.69 14.92
C ALA A 125 0.98 4.74 15.71
N LEU A 126 1.03 4.71 17.06
CA LEU A 126 0.37 5.72 17.90
C LEU A 126 0.84 7.15 17.60
N ARG A 127 2.16 7.37 17.48
CA ARG A 127 2.74 8.69 17.18
C ARG A 127 2.41 9.20 15.78
N SER A 128 2.13 8.29 14.85
CA SER A 128 1.83 8.61 13.46
C SER A 128 0.33 8.69 13.18
N GLY A 129 -0.52 8.64 14.22
CA GLY A 129 -1.98 8.72 14.08
C GLY A 129 -2.63 7.40 13.65
N GLY A 130 -1.96 6.27 13.81
CA GLY A 130 -2.45 4.93 13.43
C GLY A 130 -3.71 4.47 14.18
N THR A 131 -4.10 5.13 15.27
CA THR A 131 -5.38 4.92 15.98
C THR A 131 -6.42 5.98 15.67
N GLU A 132 -6.06 7.02 14.91
CA GLU A 132 -7.00 8.05 14.50
C GLU A 132 -7.90 7.47 13.40
N GLN A 133 -9.20 7.68 13.50
CA GLN A 133 -10.13 7.31 12.45
C GLN A 133 -10.25 8.48 11.47
N HIS A 134 -9.51 8.38 10.37
CA HIS A 134 -9.64 9.29 9.24
C HIS A 134 -10.43 8.58 8.14
N PRO A 135 -11.76 8.73 8.14
CA PRO A 135 -12.57 8.22 7.04
C PRO A 135 -12.25 9.03 5.79
N VAL A 136 -12.12 8.34 4.66
CA VAL A 136 -12.32 9.00 3.36
C VAL A 136 -13.82 9.11 3.20
N THR A 137 -14.33 10.34 3.08
CA THR A 137 -15.79 10.57 3.17
C THR A 137 -16.51 10.29 1.85
N ALA A 138 -15.81 10.45 0.73
CA ALA A 138 -16.31 10.17 -0.61
C ALA A 138 -15.30 9.38 -1.46
N PRO A 139 -14.89 8.17 -1.06
CA PRO A 139 -14.12 7.27 -1.90
C PRO A 139 -15.04 6.68 -2.97
N GLU A 140 -14.43 6.35 -4.10
CA GLU A 140 -15.09 5.74 -5.24
C GLU A 140 -14.45 4.39 -5.53
N ALA A 141 -15.25 3.45 -6.03
CA ALA A 141 -14.67 2.25 -6.62
C ALA A 141 -13.93 2.67 -7.91
N PHE A 142 -12.73 2.15 -8.17
CA PHE A 142 -12.20 2.29 -9.52
C PHE A 142 -13.16 1.65 -10.53
N PRO A 143 -13.24 2.16 -11.77
CA PRO A 143 -14.05 1.53 -12.80
C PRO A 143 -13.66 0.05 -12.90
N VAL A 144 -14.64 -0.84 -12.79
CA VAL A 144 -14.42 -2.29 -13.00
C VAL A 144 -14.18 -2.49 -14.50
N ALA A 145 -12.96 -2.20 -14.93
CA ALA A 145 -12.49 -2.41 -16.28
C ALA A 145 -11.53 -3.60 -16.27
N GLU A 146 -11.73 -4.53 -17.20
CA GLU A 146 -10.74 -5.56 -17.50
C GLU A 146 -9.54 -4.90 -18.21
N GLY A 147 -8.67 -4.22 -17.45
CA GLY A 147 -7.52 -3.55 -18.04
C GLY A 147 -6.90 -2.42 -17.23
N PRO A 148 -5.94 -1.70 -17.83
CA PRO A 148 -5.27 -0.58 -17.18
C PRO A 148 -6.21 0.61 -16.99
N LEU A 149 -6.10 1.27 -15.85
CA LEU A 149 -6.74 2.56 -15.60
C LEU A 149 -6.10 3.65 -16.47
N ASP A 150 -6.92 4.60 -16.93
CA ASP A 150 -6.47 5.78 -17.69
C ASP A 150 -5.89 6.83 -16.74
N LEU A 151 -4.71 6.50 -16.20
CA LEU A 151 -3.99 7.25 -15.18
C LEU A 151 -2.48 7.16 -15.48
N PRO A 152 -1.67 8.14 -15.05
CA PRO A 152 -0.21 8.05 -15.09
C PRO A 152 0.33 6.69 -14.67
N GLY A 153 1.14 6.08 -15.53
CA GLY A 153 1.72 4.74 -15.33
C GLY A 153 0.80 3.57 -15.71
N ARG A 154 -0.45 3.82 -16.10
CA ARG A 154 -1.43 2.82 -16.56
C ARG A 154 -1.60 1.61 -15.62
N PRO A 155 -1.82 1.82 -14.31
CA PRO A 155 -1.94 0.73 -13.35
C PRO A 155 -3.10 -0.20 -13.67
N VAL A 156 -2.82 -1.51 -13.66
CA VAL A 156 -3.83 -2.57 -13.78
C VAL A 156 -4.17 -3.05 -12.37
N PRO A 157 -5.38 -2.77 -11.84
CA PRO A 157 -5.80 -3.29 -10.54
C PRO A 157 -6.01 -4.81 -10.61
N VAL A 158 -5.46 -5.54 -9.64
CA VAL A 158 -5.64 -6.99 -9.51
C VAL A 158 -6.06 -7.31 -8.08
N HIS A 159 -7.26 -7.88 -7.93
CA HIS A 159 -7.83 -8.21 -6.63
C HIS A 159 -7.02 -9.34 -5.95
N THR A 160 -6.63 -9.10 -4.69
CA THR A 160 -5.74 -9.96 -3.89
C THR A 160 -6.22 -10.00 -2.44
N PRO A 161 -7.43 -10.53 -2.18
CA PRO A 161 -8.05 -10.46 -0.87
C PRO A 161 -7.33 -11.30 0.20
N GLY A 162 -7.65 -11.01 1.46
CA GLY A 162 -7.26 -11.81 2.62
C GLY A 162 -6.54 -11.01 3.69
N HIS A 163 -5.69 -10.06 3.29
CA HIS A 163 -5.23 -9.03 4.21
C HIS A 163 -6.41 -8.14 4.64
N THR A 164 -7.13 -7.63 3.64
CA THR A 164 -8.51 -7.13 3.73
C THR A 164 -9.35 -7.75 2.61
N ASP A 165 -10.68 -7.58 2.66
CA ASP A 165 -11.57 -8.17 1.65
C ASP A 165 -11.42 -7.59 0.24
N GLY A 166 -11.06 -6.31 0.13
CA GLY A 166 -10.87 -5.63 -1.15
C GLY A 166 -9.42 -5.29 -1.46
N HIS A 167 -8.44 -5.89 -0.76
CA HIS A 167 -7.02 -5.63 -1.02
C HIS A 167 -6.71 -5.82 -2.52
N THR A 168 -6.02 -4.84 -3.09
CA THR A 168 -5.71 -4.77 -4.52
C THR A 168 -4.23 -4.46 -4.72
N VAL A 169 -3.57 -5.25 -5.57
CA VAL A 169 -2.24 -4.90 -6.09
C VAL A 169 -2.39 -4.16 -7.40
N TYR A 170 -1.42 -3.30 -7.73
CA TYR A 170 -1.42 -2.55 -8.98
C TYR A 170 -0.23 -3.01 -9.84
N HIS A 171 -0.54 -3.70 -10.95
CA HIS A 171 0.45 -4.21 -11.89
C HIS A 171 0.74 -3.18 -12.98
N LEU A 172 2.03 -2.94 -13.24
CA LEU A 172 2.54 -2.03 -14.28
C LEU A 172 3.29 -2.86 -15.34
N PRO A 173 2.57 -3.54 -16.25
CA PRO A 173 3.17 -4.54 -17.15
C PRO A 173 4.26 -3.97 -18.05
N GLU A 174 4.05 -2.77 -18.60
CA GLU A 174 5.02 -2.09 -19.49
C GLU A 174 6.34 -1.74 -18.79
N ARG A 175 6.33 -1.69 -17.45
CA ARG A 175 7.48 -1.33 -16.61
C ARG A 175 8.06 -2.53 -15.88
N GLY A 176 7.42 -3.70 -15.96
CA GLY A 176 7.81 -4.89 -15.21
C GLY A 176 7.75 -4.70 -13.69
N ILE A 177 6.81 -3.90 -13.19
CA ILE A 177 6.67 -3.55 -11.77
C ILE A 177 5.34 -4.06 -11.21
N LEU A 178 5.36 -4.57 -9.98
CA LEU A 178 4.18 -4.81 -9.17
C LEU A 178 4.20 -3.94 -7.91
N VAL A 179 3.16 -3.15 -7.68
CA VAL A 179 2.91 -2.47 -6.39
C VAL A 179 2.00 -3.36 -5.57
N SER A 180 2.52 -3.98 -4.51
CA SER A 180 1.88 -5.12 -3.87
C SER A 180 1.11 -4.83 -2.59
N GLY A 181 1.18 -3.60 -2.07
CA GLY A 181 0.62 -3.29 -0.75
C GLY A 181 1.07 -4.33 0.28
N ASP A 182 0.11 -4.89 1.00
CA ASP A 182 0.33 -5.80 2.13
C ASP A 182 0.00 -7.26 1.81
N ALA A 183 -0.46 -7.54 0.59
CA ALA A 183 -0.60 -8.91 0.08
C ALA A 183 0.76 -9.61 -0.10
N LEU A 184 1.83 -8.85 -0.34
CA LEU A 184 3.21 -9.36 -0.35
C LEU A 184 4.17 -8.25 0.05
N VAL A 185 4.82 -8.39 1.20
CA VAL A 185 5.81 -7.42 1.73
C VAL A 185 7.22 -7.97 1.63
N SER A 186 8.24 -7.11 1.74
CA SER A 186 9.65 -7.53 1.74
C SER A 186 10.35 -7.38 3.10
N GLY A 187 9.62 -6.87 4.09
CA GLY A 187 10.05 -6.67 5.45
C GLY A 187 8.96 -5.98 6.25
N HIS A 188 9.02 -6.10 7.58
CA HIS A 188 8.13 -5.38 8.48
C HIS A 188 8.79 -5.26 9.86
N PRO A 189 8.62 -4.16 10.61
CA PRO A 189 9.25 -3.98 11.92
C PRO A 189 8.96 -5.09 12.95
N THR A 190 7.83 -5.79 12.80
CA THR A 190 7.42 -6.89 13.69
C THR A 190 7.83 -8.28 13.19
N SER A 191 8.55 -8.35 12.07
CA SER A 191 9.10 -9.59 11.51
C SER A 191 10.62 -9.58 11.54
N ARG A 192 11.21 -10.75 11.81
CA ARG A 192 12.67 -10.96 11.73
C ARG A 192 13.13 -11.41 10.34
N LEU A 193 12.20 -11.81 9.48
CA LEU A 193 12.51 -12.27 8.14
C LEU A 193 12.91 -11.10 7.26
N ARG A 194 13.84 -11.34 6.34
CA ARG A 194 14.23 -10.40 5.30
C ARG A 194 13.77 -10.92 3.94
N GLY A 195 13.36 -10.01 3.07
CA GLY A 195 12.86 -10.33 1.73
C GLY A 195 11.38 -10.76 1.74
N PRO A 196 10.89 -11.24 0.59
CA PRO A 196 9.49 -11.57 0.35
C PRO A 196 8.86 -12.43 1.45
N GLN A 197 7.72 -11.98 1.98
CA GLN A 197 6.98 -12.61 3.07
C GLN A 197 5.55 -12.05 3.17
N LEU A 198 4.67 -12.77 3.86
CA LEU A 198 3.44 -12.19 4.38
C LEU A 198 3.70 -11.45 5.70
N LEU A 199 2.81 -10.51 6.03
CA LEU A 199 2.76 -9.95 7.38
C LEU A 199 2.41 -11.04 8.42
N PRO A 200 2.78 -10.84 9.70
CA PRO A 200 2.34 -11.72 10.78
C PRO A 200 0.81 -11.89 10.85
N ASP A 201 0.36 -13.07 11.27
CA ASP A 201 -1.05 -13.49 11.28
C ASP A 201 -2.04 -12.47 11.86
N MET A 202 -1.64 -11.66 12.86
CA MET A 202 -2.51 -10.66 13.49
C MET A 202 -2.94 -9.51 12.56
N PHE A 203 -2.33 -9.39 11.38
CA PHE A 203 -2.64 -8.34 10.42
C PHE A 203 -3.57 -8.78 9.30
N HIS A 204 -3.87 -10.08 9.17
CA HIS A 204 -4.73 -10.58 8.10
C HIS A 204 -6.15 -10.79 8.58
N HIS A 205 -7.13 -10.29 7.81
CA HIS A 205 -8.52 -10.63 8.05
C HIS A 205 -8.79 -12.13 7.87
N GLU A 206 -8.27 -12.70 6.78
CA GLU A 206 -8.39 -14.11 6.43
C GLU A 206 -7.07 -14.66 5.89
N LYS A 207 -6.24 -15.22 6.78
CA LYS A 207 -4.90 -15.75 6.42
C LYS A 207 -4.93 -16.73 5.24
N ALA A 208 -5.92 -17.63 5.18
CA ALA A 208 -6.01 -18.60 4.08
C ALA A 208 -6.21 -17.93 2.71
N ARG A 209 -7.03 -16.87 2.66
CA ARG A 209 -7.20 -16.06 1.45
C ARG A 209 -5.95 -15.24 1.12
N ALA A 210 -5.26 -14.70 2.14
CA ALA A 210 -4.01 -13.97 1.94
C ALA A 210 -2.93 -14.87 1.31
N VAL A 211 -2.84 -16.13 1.75
CA VAL A 211 -1.95 -17.13 1.14
C VAL A 211 -2.39 -17.46 -0.29
N ALA A 212 -3.69 -17.63 -0.55
CA ALA A 212 -4.20 -17.88 -1.90
C ALA A 212 -3.92 -16.71 -2.87
N SER A 213 -3.92 -15.47 -2.39
CA SER A 213 -3.57 -14.28 -3.18
C SER A 213 -2.12 -14.27 -3.66
N LEU A 214 -1.21 -15.03 -3.02
CA LEU A 214 0.14 -15.23 -3.55
C LEU A 214 0.13 -16.01 -4.87
N ASP A 215 -0.82 -16.92 -5.08
CA ASP A 215 -0.95 -17.67 -6.34
C ASP A 215 -1.41 -16.73 -7.48
N VAL A 216 -2.25 -15.73 -7.16
CA VAL A 216 -2.62 -14.64 -8.10
C VAL A 216 -1.40 -13.80 -8.46
N ILE A 217 -0.63 -13.36 -7.45
CA ILE A 217 0.61 -12.58 -7.64
C ILE A 217 1.63 -13.38 -8.46
N ALA A 218 1.76 -14.69 -8.22
CA ALA A 218 2.65 -15.56 -8.98
C ALA A 218 2.28 -15.67 -10.47
N GLY A 219 1.01 -15.43 -10.81
CA GLY A 219 0.53 -15.36 -12.19
C GLY A 219 0.92 -14.08 -12.93
N LEU A 220 1.35 -13.03 -12.22
CA LEU A 220 1.72 -11.75 -12.81
C LEU A 220 3.19 -11.73 -13.27
N THR A 221 3.47 -10.90 -14.26
CA THR A 221 4.82 -10.66 -14.77
C THR A 221 5.49 -9.49 -14.06
N GLY A 222 6.81 -9.50 -13.93
CA GLY A 222 7.54 -8.36 -13.39
C GLY A 222 8.84 -8.77 -12.71
N GLU A 223 9.78 -7.83 -12.65
CA GLU A 223 11.13 -8.00 -12.08
C GLU A 223 11.38 -7.06 -10.88
N LEU A 224 10.40 -6.22 -10.55
CA LEU A 224 10.45 -5.28 -9.45
C LEU A 224 9.16 -5.36 -8.64
N LEU A 225 9.30 -5.51 -7.33
CA LEU A 225 8.21 -5.51 -6.37
C LEU A 225 8.35 -4.30 -5.46
N LEU A 226 7.33 -3.44 -5.46
CA LEU A 226 7.18 -2.27 -4.59
C LEU A 226 6.17 -2.62 -3.49
N PRO A 227 6.64 -3.08 -2.31
CA PRO A 227 5.75 -3.50 -1.24
C PRO A 227 5.21 -2.32 -0.44
N GLY A 228 4.10 -2.53 0.25
CA GLY A 228 3.59 -1.61 1.28
C GLY A 228 4.57 -1.45 2.43
N HIS A 229 5.27 -2.52 2.81
CA HIS A 229 6.29 -2.50 3.86
C HIS A 229 7.61 -3.16 3.44
N GLY A 230 8.71 -2.58 3.90
CA GLY A 230 10.06 -3.05 3.63
C GLY A 230 10.70 -2.46 2.37
N PRO A 231 11.93 -2.85 2.03
CA PRO A 231 12.65 -2.31 0.87
C PRO A 231 12.06 -2.78 -0.47
N LEU A 232 12.37 -2.04 -1.54
CA LEU A 232 12.27 -2.56 -2.92
C LEU A 232 12.85 -3.98 -3.01
N HIS A 233 12.12 -4.90 -3.64
CA HIS A 233 12.65 -6.21 -4.00
C HIS A 233 12.90 -6.30 -5.52
N GLN A 234 14.09 -6.76 -5.88
CA GLN A 234 14.51 -6.97 -7.27
C GLN A 234 14.57 -8.47 -7.56
N GLY A 235 13.95 -8.87 -8.67
CA GLY A 235 13.82 -10.25 -9.13
C GLY A 235 12.37 -10.58 -9.52
N PRO A 236 12.14 -11.78 -10.08
CA PRO A 236 10.83 -12.14 -10.59
C PRO A 236 9.76 -12.10 -9.50
N VAL A 237 8.67 -11.36 -9.74
CA VAL A 237 7.52 -11.25 -8.84
C VAL A 237 6.98 -12.64 -8.47
N ARG A 238 6.97 -13.56 -9.43
CA ARG A 238 6.63 -14.97 -9.21
C ARG A 238 7.48 -15.63 -8.11
N ALA A 239 8.80 -15.50 -8.21
CA ALA A 239 9.72 -16.10 -7.23
C ALA A 239 9.53 -15.48 -5.84
N ALA A 240 9.22 -14.18 -5.77
CA ALA A 240 8.91 -13.51 -4.51
C ALA A 240 7.62 -14.06 -3.86
N ALA A 241 6.56 -14.27 -4.65
CA ALA A 241 5.31 -14.86 -4.17
C ALA A 241 5.50 -16.32 -3.71
N GLU A 242 6.21 -17.13 -4.50
CA GLU A 242 6.54 -18.53 -4.15
C GLU A 242 7.35 -18.59 -2.84
N GLN A 243 8.36 -17.74 -2.68
CA GLN A 243 9.15 -17.65 -1.45
C GLN A 243 8.29 -17.24 -0.24
N ALA A 244 7.39 -16.28 -0.40
CA ALA A 244 6.49 -15.88 0.68
C ALA A 244 5.53 -17.00 1.08
N ARG A 245 5.08 -17.80 0.11
CA ARG A 245 4.19 -18.95 0.31
C ARG A 245 4.88 -20.06 1.10
N GLU A 246 6.13 -20.39 0.77
CA GLU A 246 6.95 -21.36 1.51
C GLU A 246 7.13 -20.94 2.98
N ARG A 247 7.23 -19.64 3.24
CA ARG A 247 7.38 -19.07 4.59
C ARG A 247 6.07 -18.95 5.36
N ALA A 248 4.92 -19.11 4.70
CA ALA A 248 3.60 -18.97 5.31
C ALA A 248 3.09 -20.26 5.99
N VAL A 249 3.81 -21.37 5.80
CA VAL A 249 3.53 -22.71 6.35
C VAL A 249 3.92 -22.80 7.82
#